data_AF-A0A2H5V8A7-F1
#
_entry.id   AF-A0A2H5V8A7-F1
#
_cell.length_a   1.000
_cell.length_b   1.000
_cell.length_c   1.000
_cell.angle_alpha   90.00
_cell.angle_beta   90.00
_cell.angle_gamma   90.00
#
_symmetry.space_group_name_H-M   'P 1'
#
loop_
_entity.id
_entity.type
_entity.pdbx_description
1 polymer ?
#
loop_
_entity_poly.entity_id
_entity_poly.type
_entity_poly.pdbx_seq_one_letter_code
_entity_poly.pdbx_strand_id
1 'polypeptide(L)' 'MVVMIVKCNICNIEIDDAIVDEHVGSDEHKANLERIKGMMRDKVYDEDSTRLGIDA' A
#
# COMPACT_ATOMS: atom_id res chain seq x y z
N MET A 1 -28.70 -15.62 -2.93
CA MET A 1 -27.53 -15.13 -2.19
C MET A 1 -26.81 -14.16 -3.10
N VAL A 2 -26.63 -12.91 -2.68
CA VAL A 2 -25.85 -11.91 -3.43
C VAL A 2 -24.42 -12.03 -2.93
N VAL A 3 -23.49 -12.35 -3.82
CA VAL A 3 -22.05 -12.34 -3.51
C VAL A 3 -21.59 -10.90 -3.61
N MET A 4 -21.12 -10.33 -2.51
CA MET A 4 -20.54 -8.99 -2.48
C MET A 4 -19.03 -9.12 -2.68
N ILE A 5 -18.50 -8.40 -3.66
CA ILE A 5 -17.07 -8.45 -4.01
C ILE A 5 -16.41 -7.15 -3.58
N VAL A 6 -15.31 -7.26 -2.84
CA VAL A 6 -14.50 -6.15 -2.35
C VAL A 6 -13.13 -6.20 -3.00
N LYS A 7 -12.62 -5.04 -3.43
CA LYS A 7 -11.27 -4.93 -3.97
C LYS A 7 -10.26 -4.64 -2.86
N CYS A 8 -9.25 -5.49 -2.74
CA CYS A 8 -8.06 -5.18 -1.95
C CYS A 8 -7.04 -4.43 -2.79
N ASN A 9 -6.72 -3.19 -2.42
CA ASN A 9 -5.73 -2.36 -3.13
C ASN A 9 -4.27 -2.74 -2.82
N ILE A 10 -4.03 -3.40 -1.68
CA ILE A 10 -2.68 -3.86 -1.29
C ILE A 10 -2.27 -5.05 -2.17
N CYS A 11 -3.16 -6.02 -2.35
CA CYS A 11 -2.92 -7.20 -3.18
C CYS A 11 -3.37 -7.00 -4.64
N ASN A 12 -4.12 -5.93 -4.93
CA ASN A 12 -4.72 -5.62 -6.22
C ASN A 12 -5.57 -6.76 -6.81
N ILE A 13 -6.39 -7.39 -5.96
CA ILE A 13 -7.31 -8.47 -6.32
C ILE A 13 -8.73 -8.17 -5.82
N GLU A 14 -9.70 -8.83 -6.43
CA GLU A 14 -11.09 -8.89 -5.99
C GLU A 14 -11.31 -10.09 -5.08
N ILE A 15 -12.05 -9.89 -3.99
CA ILE A 15 -12.20 -10.84 -2.89
C ILE A 15 -13.68 -10.88 -2.51
N ASP A 16 -14.18 -12.05 -2.14
CA ASP A 16 -15.51 -12.17 -1.55
C ASP A 16 -15.53 -11.50 -0.16
N ASP A 17 -16.55 -10.69 0.09
CA ASP A 17 -16.75 -10.01 1.37
C ASP A 17 -16.72 -10.99 2.56
N ALA A 18 -17.23 -12.21 2.36
CA ALA A 18 -17.28 -13.24 3.39
C ALA A 18 -15.91 -13.73 3.87
N ILE A 19 -14.84 -13.50 3.11
CA ILE A 19 -13.47 -13.96 3.44
C ILE A 19 -12.50 -12.80 3.67
N VAL A 20 -12.98 -11.57 3.79
CA VAL A 20 -12.11 -10.39 3.97
C VAL A 20 -11.23 -10.53 5.21
N ASP A 21 -11.78 -10.98 6.34
CA ASP A 21 -11.01 -11.20 7.58
C ASP A 21 -9.89 -12.23 7.41
N GLU A 22 -10.16 -13.33 6.70
CA GLU A 22 -9.13 -14.34 6.38
C GLU A 22 -8.06 -13.74 5.46
N HIS A 23 -8.48 -13.02 4.41
CA HIS A 23 -7.58 -12.38 3.46
C HIS A 23 -6.60 -11.43 4.14
N VAL A 24 -7.09 -10.50 4.99
CA VAL A 24 -6.23 -9.52 5.67
C VAL A 24 -5.34 -10.18 6.74
N GLY A 25 -5.75 -11.33 7.26
CA GLY A 25 -4.98 -12.15 8.17
C GLY A 25 -3.85 -12.96 7.51
N SER A 26 -3.93 -13.19 6.19
CA SER A 26 -2.98 -14.02 5.44
C SER A 26 -1.54 -13.47 5.43
N ASP A 27 -0.57 -14.37 5.37
CA ASP A 27 0.85 -14.00 5.27
C ASP A 27 1.17 -13.24 3.97
N GLU A 28 0.46 -13.55 2.88
CA GLU A 28 0.59 -12.84 1.61
C GLU A 28 0.20 -11.36 1.75
N HIS A 29 -0.96 -11.08 2.37
CA HIS A 29 -1.41 -9.71 2.58
C HIS A 29 -0.41 -8.92 3.44
N LYS A 30 0.08 -9.52 4.52
CA LYS A 30 1.10 -8.91 5.40
C LYS A 30 2.40 -8.65 4.66
N ALA A 31 2.87 -9.58 3.84
CA ALA A 31 4.08 -9.41 3.04
C ALA A 31 3.94 -8.25 2.05
N ASN A 32 2.81 -8.13 1.36
CA ASN A 32 2.54 -7.02 0.45
C ASN A 32 2.48 -5.68 1.19
N LEU A 33 1.84 -5.65 2.36
CA LEU A 33 1.78 -4.47 3.21
C LEU A 33 3.19 -3.99 3.62
N GLU A 34 4.06 -4.90 4.05
CA GLU A 34 5.44 -4.55 4.43
C GLU A 34 6.27 -4.05 3.24
N ARG A 35 6.10 -4.62 2.04
CA ARG A 35 6.76 -4.15 0.82
C ARG A 35 6.36 -2.71 0.49
N ILE A 36 5.06 -2.40 0.55
CA ILE A 36 4.55 -1.05 0.29
C ILE A 36 5.09 -0.06 1.33
N LYS A 37 5.10 -0.41 2.61
CA LYS A 37 5.69 0.43 3.68
C LYS A 37 7.17 0.72 3.43
N GLY A 38 7.95 -0.28 2.99
CA GLY A 38 9.35 -0.11 2.62
C GLY A 38 9.53 0.90 1.48
N MET A 39 8.72 0.79 0.43
CA MET A 39 8.77 1.72 -0.71
C MET A 39 8.39 3.15 -0.33
N MET A 40 7.45 3.34 0.59
CA MET A 40 7.07 4.69 1.05
C MET A 40 8.15 5.32 1.90
N ARG A 41 8.87 4.54 2.72
CA ARG A 41 10.00 5.05 3.51
C ARG A 41 11.14 5.57 2.63
N ASP A 42 11.41 4.91 1.51
CA ASP A 42 12.49 5.25 0.59
C ASP A 42 12.22 6.57 -0.16
N LYS A 43 10.94 6.85 -0.47
CA LYS A 43 10.52 8.05 -1.23
C LYS A 43 10.45 9.35 -0.44
N VAL A 44 10.64 9.32 0.89
CA VAL A 44 10.60 10.53 1.74
C VAL A 44 11.95 11.26 1.77
N TYR A 45 13.02 10.71 1.17
CA TYR A 45 14.37 11.29 1.21
C TYR A 45 14.82 11.99 -0.09
N ASP A 46 13.92 12.26 -1.05
CA ASP A 46 14.25 12.99 -2.29
C ASP A 46 13.77 14.46 -2.31
N GLU A 47 13.54 15.08 -1.14
CA GLU A 47 13.04 16.47 -1.05
C GLU A 47 14.02 17.51 -0.47
N ASP A 48 15.34 17.28 -0.49
CA ASP A 48 16.34 18.31 -0.15
C ASP A 48 17.23 18.73 -1.34
N SER A 49 16.63 18.85 -2.53
CA SER A 49 17.25 19.49 -3.69
C SER A 49 16.46 20.70 -4.16
N THR A 50 16.24 21.68 -3.27
CA THR A 50 15.97 23.06 -3.69
C THR A 50 16.80 24.01 -2.86
N ARG A 51 18.11 23.97 -3.07
CA ARG A 51 19.02 25.08 -2.73
C ARG A 51 18.87 26.15 -3.81
N LEU A 52 17.74 26.85 -3.85
CA LEU A 52 17.65 28.12 -4.57
C LEU A 52 18.45 29.15 -3.77
N GLY A 53 19.75 29.22 -4.08
CA GLY A 53 20.55 30.38 -3.73
C GLY A 53 19.94 31.60 -4.42
N ILE A 54 19.23 32.42 -3.64
CA ILE A 54 18.93 33.79 -4.02
C ILE A 54 19.93 34.64 -3.26
N ASP A 55 21.11 34.79 -3.86
CA ASP A 55 21.99 35.91 -3.57
C ASP A 55 21.50 37.06 -4.46
N ALA A 56 20.76 38.01 -3.87
CA ALA A 56 20.45 39.31 -4.47
C ALA A 56 20.16 40.35 -3.38
#